data_AF-A0A9E2I686-F1
#
_entry.id   AF-A0A9E2I686-F1
#
_cell.length_a   1.000
_cell.length_b   1.000
_cell.length_c   1.000
_cell.angle_alpha   90.00
_cell.angle_beta   90.00
_cell.angle_gamma   90.00
#
_symmetry.space_group_name_H-M   'P 1'
#
loop_
_entity.id
_entity.type
_entity.pdbx_description
1 polymer ?
#
loop_
_entity_poly.entity_id
_entity_poly.type
_entity_poly.pdbx_seq_one_letter_code
_entity_poly.pdbx_strand_id
1 'polypeptide(L)'
;MNKNSTSKNSMDEYPEVTQADFDRAIFRQGLKPVEKKQRITIMLDVGIISYYKAKAGQRGYQTLINDTLRKAITSDIPIQPGFEQMLRNIIREELLAT
;
A
#
# COMPACT_ATOMS: atom_id res chain seq x y z
N MET A 1 -61.26 0.27 -19.69
CA MET A 1 -59.78 0.31 -19.66
C MET A 1 -59.36 1.36 -18.63
N ASN A 2 -59.02 0.94 -17.41
CA ASN A 2 -58.57 1.85 -16.35
C ASN A 2 -57.06 2.06 -16.48
N LYS A 3 -56.63 3.28 -16.82
CA LYS A 3 -55.21 3.67 -16.93
C LYS A 3 -54.76 4.35 -15.64
N ASN A 4 -54.68 3.58 -14.56
CA ASN A 4 -54.03 4.03 -13.33
C ASN A 4 -52.74 3.23 -13.15
N SER A 5 -51.71 3.59 -13.90
CA SER A 5 -50.34 3.22 -13.55
C SER A 5 -49.46 4.44 -13.76
N THR A 6 -49.55 5.37 -12.83
CA THR A 6 -48.41 6.23 -12.52
C THR A 6 -47.74 5.56 -11.34
N SER A 7 -46.92 4.53 -11.61
CA SER A 7 -45.90 4.13 -10.66
C SER A 7 -44.98 5.35 -10.51
N LYS A 8 -45.26 6.21 -9.53
CA LYS A 8 -44.26 7.13 -9.00
C LYS A 8 -43.21 6.22 -8.39
N ASN A 9 -42.26 5.79 -9.21
CA ASN A 9 -41.03 5.21 -8.72
C ASN A 9 -40.34 6.34 -7.97
N SER A 10 -40.60 6.42 -6.66
CA SER A 10 -39.75 7.12 -5.70
C SER A 10 -38.42 6.37 -5.63
N MET A 11 -37.74 6.30 -6.75
CA MET A 11 -36.39 5.78 -6.84
C MET A 11 -35.46 6.99 -6.78
N ASP A 12 -34.55 6.93 -5.82
CA ASP A 12 -33.19 7.41 -5.99
C ASP A 12 -32.91 8.91 -5.88
N GLU A 13 -33.54 9.61 -4.93
CA GLU A 13 -32.89 10.82 -4.40
C GLU A 13 -31.88 10.39 -3.33
N TYR A 14 -30.68 10.02 -3.78
CA TYR A 14 -29.55 9.80 -2.88
C TYR A 14 -29.16 11.14 -2.25
N PRO A 15 -28.91 11.20 -0.93
CA PRO A 15 -28.43 12.42 -0.31
C PRO A 15 -27.12 12.86 -0.98
N GLU A 16 -26.99 14.17 -1.22
CA GLU A 16 -25.75 14.73 -1.72
C GLU A 16 -24.60 14.44 -0.74
N VAL A 17 -23.47 13.99 -1.28
CA VAL A 17 -22.29 13.69 -0.45
C VAL A 17 -21.78 14.98 0.16
N THR A 18 -21.82 15.06 1.49
CA THR A 18 -21.37 16.23 2.24
C THR A 18 -19.90 16.12 2.65
N GLN A 19 -19.26 17.24 3.02
CA GLN A 19 -17.91 17.22 3.60
C GLN A 19 -17.83 16.36 4.87
N ALA A 20 -18.89 16.37 5.69
CA ALA A 20 -18.97 15.55 6.90
C ALA A 20 -18.93 14.04 6.59
N ASP A 21 -19.34 13.63 5.39
CA ASP A 21 -19.28 12.24 4.95
C ASP A 21 -17.85 11.86 4.55
N PHE A 22 -17.10 12.78 3.94
CA PHE A 22 -15.67 12.58 3.67
C PHE A 22 -14.82 12.55 4.94
N ASP A 23 -15.13 13.38 5.93
CA ASP A 23 -14.38 13.43 7.19
C ASP A 23 -14.51 12.12 7.98
N ARG A 24 -15.65 11.44 7.86
CA ARG A 24 -15.92 10.11 8.45
C ARG A 24 -15.48 8.95 7.56
N ALA A 25 -15.06 9.21 6.32
CA ALA A 25 -14.72 8.17 5.37
C ALA A 25 -13.39 7.47 5.72
N ILE A 26 -13.38 6.14 5.56
CA ILE A 26 -12.17 5.32 5.70
C ILE A 26 -11.57 5.11 4.31
N PHE A 27 -10.33 5.56 4.13
CA PHE A 27 -9.61 5.30 2.88
C PHE A 27 -9.29 3.81 2.73
N ARG A 28 -9.77 3.19 1.64
CA ARG A 28 -9.60 1.76 1.36
C ARG A 28 -9.05 1.55 -0.05
N GLN A 29 -8.20 0.55 -0.20
CA GLN A 29 -7.71 0.06 -1.50
C GLN A 29 -7.95 -1.44 -1.55
N GLY A 30 -8.66 -1.92 -2.58
CA GLY A 30 -9.05 -3.34 -2.66
C GLY A 30 -9.90 -3.79 -1.47
N LEU A 31 -10.85 -2.95 -1.03
CA LEU A 31 -11.72 -3.14 0.13
C LEU A 31 -11.02 -3.22 1.50
N LYS A 32 -9.69 -3.17 1.55
CA LYS A 32 -8.91 -3.16 2.79
C LYS A 32 -8.61 -1.72 3.21
N PRO A 33 -8.76 -1.35 4.49
CA PRO A 33 -8.26 -0.08 5.02
C PRO A 33 -6.77 0.07 4.71
N VAL A 34 -6.38 1.24 4.22
CA VAL A 34 -4.97 1.55 3.92
C VAL A 34 -4.46 2.58 4.89
N GLU A 35 -3.28 2.33 5.44
CA GLU A 35 -2.58 3.30 6.26
C GLU A 35 -2.21 4.53 5.43
N LYS A 36 -2.58 5.70 5.93
CA LYS A 36 -2.26 6.98 5.30
C LYS A 36 -0.77 7.26 5.48
N LYS A 37 -0.16 7.93 4.50
CA LYS A 37 1.20 8.47 4.66
C LYS A 37 1.20 9.46 5.83
N GLN A 38 2.11 9.28 6.77
CA GLN A 38 2.30 10.21 7.89
C GLN A 38 3.33 11.27 7.52
N ARG A 39 3.01 12.55 7.78
CA ARG A 39 3.98 13.63 7.68
C ARG A 39 4.87 13.62 8.91
N ILE A 40 6.17 13.49 8.70
CA ILE A 40 7.19 13.49 9.76
C ILE A 40 8.28 14.49 9.44
N THR A 41 9.00 14.93 10.46
CA THR A 41 10.22 15.73 10.33
C THR A 41 11.41 14.84 10.69
N ILE A 42 12.31 14.60 9.74
CA ILE A 42 13.54 13.82 9.93
C ILE A 42 14.71 14.53 9.27
N MET A 43 15.91 14.36 9.81
CA MET A 43 17.15 14.78 9.12
C MET A 43 17.63 13.64 8.22
N LEU A 44 18.09 13.99 7.02
CA LEU A 44 18.63 13.04 6.05
C LEU A 44 19.89 13.64 5.43
N ASP A 45 20.91 12.81 5.19
CA ASP A 45 22.16 13.28 4.61
C ASP A 45 21.95 13.88 3.22
N VAL A 46 22.70 14.96 2.93
CA VAL A 46 22.64 15.67 1.64
C VAL A 46 22.96 14.72 0.48
N GLY A 47 23.90 13.79 0.68
CA GLY A 47 24.26 12.78 -0.33
C GLY A 47 23.09 11.86 -0.69
N ILE A 48 22.32 11.41 0.31
CA ILE A 48 21.14 10.56 0.11
C ILE A 48 20.06 11.32 -0.67
N ILE A 49 19.76 12.55 -0.26
CA ILE A 49 18.78 13.39 -0.96
C ILE A 49 19.20 13.61 -2.42
N SER A 50 20.47 13.92 -2.65
CA SER A 50 21.02 14.17 -3.99
C SER A 50 20.94 12.93 -4.87
N TYR A 51 21.31 11.76 -4.34
CA TYR A 51 21.20 10.48 -5.03
C TYR A 51 19.75 10.20 -5.48
N TYR A 52 18.79 10.32 -4.56
CA TYR A 52 17.38 10.04 -4.90
C TYR A 52 16.75 11.10 -5.80
N LYS A 53 17.19 12.36 -5.73
CA LYS A 53 16.79 13.40 -6.69
C LYS A 53 17.28 13.08 -8.09
N ALA A 54 18.53 12.67 -8.25
CA ALA A 54 19.07 12.27 -9.56
C ALA A 54 18.37 11.03 -10.13
N LYS A 55 18.01 10.07 -9.25
CA LYS A 55 17.32 8.83 -9.62
C LYS A 55 15.83 9.02 -9.93
N ALA A 56 15.22 10.12 -9.47
CA ALA A 56 13.77 10.30 -9.41
C ALA A 56 13.11 10.28 -10.80
N GLY A 57 13.72 10.86 -11.83
CA GLY A 57 13.08 11.00 -13.14
C GLY A 57 11.65 11.58 -12.99
N GLN A 58 10.64 10.88 -13.53
CA GLN A 58 9.23 11.25 -13.36
C GLN A 58 8.62 10.83 -12.01
N ARG A 59 9.21 9.88 -11.28
CA ARG A 59 8.77 9.49 -9.94
C ARG A 59 9.34 10.48 -8.93
N GLY A 60 8.53 11.02 -8.02
CA GLY A 60 9.05 11.89 -6.96
C GLY A 60 10.10 11.20 -6.08
N TYR A 61 11.20 11.89 -5.74
CA TYR A 61 12.31 11.32 -4.95
C TYR A 61 11.85 10.79 -3.58
N GLN A 62 10.84 11.41 -2.98
CA GLN A 62 10.23 10.95 -1.71
C GLN A 62 9.59 9.57 -1.86
N THR A 63 8.99 9.27 -3.02
CA THR A 63 8.42 7.94 -3.30
C THR A 63 9.51 6.89 -3.33
N LEU A 64 10.65 7.18 -3.98
CA LEU A 64 11.77 6.25 -4.04
C LEU A 64 12.42 6.00 -2.68
N ILE A 65 12.53 7.03 -1.84
CA ILE A 65 13.01 6.90 -0.46
C ILE A 65 12.08 5.97 0.31
N ASN A 66 10.77 6.21 0.27
CA ASN A 66 9.79 5.37 0.94
C ASN A 66 9.81 3.92 0.43
N ASP A 67 9.92 3.70 -0.87
CA ASP A 67 10.01 2.36 -1.45
C ASP A 67 11.28 1.63 -0.99
N THR A 68 12.39 2.35 -0.83
CA THR A 68 13.63 1.76 -0.32
C THR A 68 13.48 1.37 1.14
N LEU A 69 12.90 2.23 1.97
CA LEU A 69 12.64 1.92 3.38
C LEU A 69 11.70 0.71 3.54
N ARG A 70 10.67 0.60 2.69
CA ARG A 70 9.78 -0.58 2.66
C ARG A 70 10.54 -1.88 2.36
N LYS A 71 11.45 -1.84 1.39
CA LYS A 71 12.30 -2.99 1.04
C LYS A 71 13.22 -3.35 2.19
N ALA A 72 13.89 -2.37 2.79
CA ALA A 72 14.75 -2.59 3.95
C ALA A 72 13.98 -3.24 5.09
N ILE A 73 12.77 -2.76 5.42
CA ILE A 73 11.91 -3.39 6.43
C ILE A 73 11.58 -4.84 6.04
N THR A 74 11.25 -5.10 4.77
CA THR A 74 10.93 -6.46 4.30
C THR A 74 12.13 -7.40 4.38
N SER A 75 13.34 -6.88 4.17
CA SER A 75 14.59 -7.62 4.30
C SER A 75 15.02 -7.83 5.76
N ASP A 76 14.77 -6.85 6.63
CA ASP A 76 15.10 -6.89 8.06
C ASP A 76 14.08 -7.72 8.86
N ILE A 77 12.83 -7.84 8.38
CA ILE A 77 11.91 -8.85 8.88
C ILE A 77 12.59 -10.19 8.59
N PRO A 78 13.03 -10.96 9.60
CA PRO A 78 13.68 -12.23 9.36
C PRO A 78 12.69 -13.05 8.57
N ILE A 79 13.10 -13.47 7.36
CA ILE A 79 12.43 -14.54 6.63
C ILE A 79 12.31 -15.64 7.67
N GLN A 80 11.08 -15.91 8.10
CA GLN A 80 10.70 -16.67 9.30
C GLN A 80 11.90 -17.40 9.93
N PRO A 81 12.33 -17.09 11.17
CA PRO A 81 13.50 -17.73 11.77
C PRO A 81 13.41 -19.25 11.58
N GLY A 82 14.18 -19.78 10.62
CA GLY A 82 13.97 -21.13 10.09
C GLY A 82 13.97 -21.27 8.56
N PHE A 83 13.68 -20.25 7.75
CA PHE A 83 13.67 -20.38 6.29
C PHE A 83 15.08 -20.57 5.72
N GLU A 84 16.07 -19.82 6.21
CA GLU A 84 17.47 -20.07 5.84
C GLU A 84 17.92 -21.48 6.26
N GLN A 85 17.47 -21.94 7.42
CA GLN A 85 17.78 -23.28 7.91
C GLN A 85 17.13 -24.36 7.03
N MET A 86 15.88 -24.15 6.62
CA MET A 86 15.16 -25.00 5.68
C MET A 86 15.85 -25.07 4.32
N LEU A 87 16.24 -23.92 3.75
CA LEU A 87 17.00 -23.87 2.50
C LEU A 87 18.34 -24.62 2.61
N ARG A 88 19.08 -24.43 3.71
CA ARG A 88 20.33 -25.16 3.95
C ARG A 88 20.12 -26.66 4.05
N ASN A 89 19.02 -27.12 4.64
CA ASN A 89 18.72 -28.54 4.75
C ASN A 89 18.38 -29.13 3.37
N ILE A 90 17.50 -28.48 2.60
CA ILE A 90 17.14 -28.93 1.24
C ILE A 90 18.39 -29.00 0.36
N ILE A 91 19.24 -27.96 0.35
CA ILE A 91 20.46 -27.96 -0.45
C ILE A 91 21.40 -29.11 -0.05
N ARG A 92 21.52 -29.43 1.25
CA ARG A 92 22.33 -30.56 1.71
C ARG A 92 21.75 -31.90 1.27
N GLU A 93 20.44 -32.07 1.31
CA GLU A 93 19.77 -33.29 0.85
C GLU A 93 20.04 -33.55 -0.63
N GLU A 94 19.91 -32.52 -1.49
CA GLU A 94 20.19 -32.63 -2.92
C GLU A 94 21.67 -32.94 -3.22
N LEU A 95 22.59 -32.32 -2.47
CA LEU A 95 24.04 -32.58 -2.62
C LEU A 95 24.45 -33.98 -2.15
N LEU A 96 23.73 -34.59 -1.21
CA LEU A 96 23.99 -35.95 -0.72
C LEU A 96 23.30 -37.02 -1.57
N ALA A 97 22.24 -36.65 -2.30
CA ALA A 97 21.51 -37.52 -3.20
C ALA A 97 22.15 -37.63 -4.61
N THR A 98 23.27 -36.93 -4.85
CA THR A 98 24.07 -36.99 -6.09
C THR A 98 25.34 -37.79 -5.86
#